data_AF-A0AAP7KES4-F1
#
_entry.id   AF-A0AAP7KES4-F1
#
_cell.length_a   1.000
_cell.length_b   1.000
_cell.length_c   1.000
_cell.angle_alpha   90.00
_cell.angle_beta   90.00
_cell.angle_gamma   90.00
#
_symmetry.space_group_name_H-M   'P 1'
#
loop_
_entity.id
_entity.type
_entity.pdbx_description
1 polymer ?
#
loop_
_entity_poly.entity_id
_entity_poly.type
_entity_poly.pdbx_seq_one_letter_code
_entity_poly.pdbx_strand_id
1 'polypeptide(L)' 'MAVAKRKPRNKPTQLQVGILLAAADLSRYIYDRGDAADLLRRQGLADANCSALDEMDKEQLRILRDDYGLSSLRGLD' A
#
# COMPACT_ATOMS: atom_id res chain seq x y z
N MET A 1 -2.48 -14.76 29.38
CA MET A 1 -2.73 -14.05 28.11
C MET A 1 -1.59 -14.38 27.15
N ALA A 2 -1.87 -15.07 26.05
CA ALA A 2 -0.84 -15.45 25.09
C ALA A 2 -0.50 -14.23 24.21
N VAL A 3 0.76 -13.78 24.25
CA VAL A 3 1.29 -12.77 23.34
C VAL A 3 1.28 -13.38 21.93
N ALA A 4 0.37 -12.90 21.07
CA ALA A 4 0.35 -13.32 19.67
C ALA A 4 1.72 -13.04 19.03
N LYS A 5 2.37 -14.08 18.52
CA LYS A 5 3.63 -13.97 17.77
C LYS A 5 3.41 -13.00 16.61
N ARG A 6 4.04 -11.82 16.66
CA ARG A 6 4.06 -10.87 15.55
C ARG A 6 4.65 -11.60 14.33
N LYS A 7 3.82 -11.81 13.29
CA LYS A 7 4.25 -12.39 12.00
C LYS A 7 5.49 -11.64 11.48
N PRO A 8 6.43 -12.34 10.82
CA PRO A 8 7.61 -11.69 10.26
C PRO A 8 7.20 -10.54 9.32
N ARG A 9 7.90 -9.42 9.45
CA ARG A 9 7.87 -8.27 8.52
C ARG A 9 8.32 -8.76 7.15
N ASN A 10 7.44 -9.35 6.36
CA ASN A 10 7.79 -9.71 5.00
C ASN A 10 7.89 -8.43 4.19
N LYS A 11 9.11 -8.12 3.75
CA LYS A 11 9.32 -7.13 2.69
C LYS A 11 8.50 -7.55 1.47
N PRO A 12 7.84 -6.61 0.78
CA PRO A 12 7.16 -6.92 -0.47
C PRO A 12 8.11 -7.61 -1.46
N THR A 13 7.61 -8.59 -2.21
CA THR A 13 8.36 -9.19 -3.32
C THR A 13 8.56 -8.15 -4.43
N GLN A 14 9.49 -8.38 -5.35
CA GLN A 14 9.73 -7.45 -6.47
C GLN A 14 8.48 -7.17 -7.31
N LEU A 15 7.65 -8.20 -7.55
CA LEU A 15 6.35 -8.03 -8.22
C LEU A 15 5.41 -7.15 -7.42
N GLN A 16 5.33 -7.34 -6.09
CA GLN A 16 4.48 -6.53 -5.22
C GLN A 16 4.96 -5.08 -5.16
N VAL A 17 6.28 -4.84 -5.15
CA VAL A 17 6.84 -3.49 -5.27
C VAL A 17 6.40 -2.85 -6.59
N GLY A 18 6.53 -3.56 -7.71
CA GLY A 18 6.09 -3.04 -9.02
C GLY A 18 4.60 -2.66 -9.06
N ILE A 19 3.73 -3.47 -8.44
CA ILE A 19 2.29 -3.18 -8.34
C ILE A 19 2.03 -1.94 -7.48
N LEU A 20 2.75 -1.78 -6.36
CA LEU A 20 2.61 -0.62 -5.48
C LEU A 20 3.01 0.67 -6.21
N LEU A 21 4.12 0.65 -6.96
CA LEU A 21 4.57 1.79 -7.78
C LEU A 21 3.54 2.14 -8.86
N ALA A 22 3.02 1.14 -9.57
CA ALA A 22 2.00 1.36 -10.60
C ALA A 22 0.71 1.96 -10.00
N ALA A 23 0.28 1.53 -8.81
CA ALA A 23 -0.88 2.09 -8.13
C ALA A 23 -0.65 3.56 -7.72
N ALA A 24 0.56 3.89 -7.25
CA ALA A 24 0.94 5.27 -6.92
C ALA A 24 0.92 6.17 -8.17
N ASP A 25 1.47 5.72 -9.28
CA ASP A 25 1.45 6.45 -10.55
C ASP A 25 0.03 6.65 -11.09
N LEU A 26 -0.83 5.63 -11.02
CA LEU A 26 -2.23 5.72 -11.44
C LEU A 26 -3.01 6.74 -10.61
N SER A 27 -2.83 6.73 -9.28
CA SER A 27 -3.43 7.70 -8.34
C SER A 27 -2.96 9.14 -8.59
N ARG A 28 -1.75 9.28 -9.14
CA ARG A 28 -1.12 10.58 -9.39
C ARG A 28 -1.49 11.19 -10.73
N TYR A 29 -1.56 10.39 -11.80
CA TYR A 29 -1.53 10.93 -13.16
C TYR A 29 -2.74 10.61 -14.05
N ILE A 30 -3.49 9.51 -13.84
CA ILE A 30 -4.35 9.00 -14.94
C ILE A 30 -5.75 8.50 -14.52
N TYR A 31 -6.00 8.03 -13.28
CA TYR A 31 -7.26 7.35 -12.93
C TYR A 31 -7.95 7.88 -11.66
N ASP A 32 -9.24 7.56 -11.51
CA ASP A 32 -9.94 7.71 -10.23
C ASP A 32 -9.15 6.96 -9.15
N ARG A 33 -8.82 7.66 -8.07
CA ARG A 33 -8.05 7.10 -6.95
C ARG A 33 -8.77 5.92 -6.30
N GLY A 34 -10.09 5.82 -6.46
CA GLY A 34 -10.86 4.64 -6.11
C GLY A 34 -10.42 3.36 -6.85
N ASP A 35 -10.11 3.45 -8.13
CA ASP A 35 -9.66 2.30 -8.94
C ASP A 35 -8.26 1.82 -8.51
N ALA A 36 -7.38 2.74 -8.12
CA ALA A 36 -6.08 2.40 -7.55
C ALA A 36 -6.22 1.66 -6.21
N ALA A 37 -7.15 2.10 -5.35
CA ALA A 37 -7.44 1.40 -4.10
C ALA A 37 -8.04 0.00 -4.33
N ASP A 38 -8.92 -0.12 -5.32
CA ASP A 38 -9.51 -1.40 -5.72
C ASP A 38 -8.49 -2.37 -6.31
N LEU A 39 -7.52 -1.86 -7.09
CA LEU A 39 -6.39 -2.67 -7.56
C LEU A 39 -5.62 -3.26 -6.36
N LEU A 40 -5.29 -2.45 -5.36
CA LEU A 40 -4.57 -2.91 -4.17
C LEU A 40 -5.36 -3.97 -3.39
N ARG A 41 -6.68 -3.83 -3.28
CA ARG A 41 -7.54 -4.87 -2.67
C ARG A 41 -7.51 -6.16 -3.46
N ARG A 42 -7.71 -6.10 -4.78
CA ARG A 42 -7.75 -7.28 -5.66
C ARG A 42 -6.43 -8.05 -5.66
N GLN A 43 -5.31 -7.36 -5.47
CA GLN A 43 -3.98 -7.96 -5.38
C GLN A 43 -3.62 -8.44 -3.95
N GLY A 44 -4.52 -8.27 -2.97
CA GLY A 44 -4.25 -8.66 -1.58
C GLY A 44 -3.20 -7.78 -0.90
N LEU A 45 -3.08 -6.52 -1.31
CA LEU A 45 -2.07 -5.56 -0.82
C LEU A 45 -2.66 -4.49 0.10
N ALA A 46 -3.91 -4.61 0.51
CA ALA A 46 -4.59 -3.63 1.38
C ALA A 46 -3.93 -3.45 2.76
N ASP A 47 -3.06 -4.37 3.18
CA ASP A 47 -2.29 -4.32 4.43
C ASP A 47 -0.77 -4.33 4.20
N ALA A 48 -0.32 -4.00 2.99
CA ALA A 48 1.09 -4.02 2.61
C ALA A 48 1.96 -3.12 3.50
N ASN A 49 3.22 -3.52 3.67
CA ASN A 49 4.24 -2.70 4.33
C ASN A 49 5.02 -1.89 3.29
N CYS A 50 4.78 -0.59 3.28
CA CYS A 50 5.32 0.38 2.34
C CYS A 50 6.61 1.06 2.82
N SER A 51 7.20 0.61 3.94
CA SER A 51 8.38 1.25 4.55
C SER A 51 9.64 1.29 3.66
N ALA A 52 9.64 0.53 2.56
CA ALA A 52 10.75 0.46 1.61
C ALA A 52 10.55 1.34 0.36
N LEU A 53 9.38 2.00 0.24
CA LEU A 53 9.09 2.93 -0.84
C LEU A 53 9.67 4.31 -0.53
N ASP A 54 9.85 5.11 -1.58
CA ASP A 54 10.29 6.49 -1.40
C ASP A 54 9.16 7.38 -0.82
N GLU A 55 9.53 8.58 -0.36
CA GLU A 55 8.58 9.47 0.31
C GLU A 55 7.47 9.99 -0.62
N MET A 56 7.77 10.12 -1.91
CA MET A 56 6.80 10.60 -2.90
C MET A 56 5.71 9.55 -3.12
N ASP A 57 6.08 8.27 -3.22
CA ASP A 57 5.15 7.16 -3.33
C ASP A 57 4.35 6.96 -2.05
N LYS A 58 5.00 7.04 -0.89
CA LYS A 58 4.33 6.98 0.41
C LYS A 58 3.28 8.06 0.53
N GLU A 59 3.54 9.27 0.05
CA GLU A 59 2.58 10.36 0.10
C GLU A 59 1.30 10.03 -0.70
N GLN A 60 1.42 9.43 -1.89
CA GLN A 60 0.24 9.00 -2.65
C GLN A 60 -0.51 7.86 -1.94
N LEU A 61 0.20 6.93 -1.32
CA LEU A 61 -0.40 5.82 -0.59
C LEU A 61 -1.09 6.27 0.71
N ARG A 62 -0.65 7.36 1.34
CA ARG A 62 -1.35 7.99 2.48
C ARG A 62 -2.74 8.46 2.06
N ILE A 63 -2.87 9.07 0.88
CA ILE A 63 -4.18 9.48 0.33
C ILE A 63 -5.10 8.26 0.18
N LEU A 64 -4.61 7.14 -0.37
CA LEU A 64 -5.42 5.92 -0.51
C LEU A 64 -5.78 5.29 0.85
N ARG A 65 -4.87 5.36 1.84
CA ARG A 65 -5.13 4.92 3.21
C ARG A 65 -6.24 5.72 3.86
N ASP A 66 -6.14 7.05 3.77
CA ASP A 66 -6.96 7.99 4.54
C ASP A 66 -8.33 8.21 3.88
N ASP A 67 -8.40 8.30 2.56
CA ASP A 67 -9.63 8.67 1.84
C ASP A 67 -10.38 7.48 1.23
N TYR A 68 -9.69 6.34 0.99
CA TYR A 68 -10.24 5.20 0.25
C TYR A 68 -10.29 3.91 1.06
N GLY A 69 -10.19 3.97 2.39
CA GLY A 69 -10.42 2.82 3.25
C GLY A 69 -9.34 1.74 3.19
N LEU A 70 -8.10 2.11 2.86
CA LEU A 70 -6.92 1.25 2.98
C LEU A 70 -6.19 1.45 4.31
N SER A 71 -6.94 1.59 5.40
CA SER A 71 -6.45 1.91 6.76
C SER A 71 -5.39 0.94 7.30
N SER A 72 -5.27 -0.25 6.69
CA SER A 72 -4.33 -1.29 7.09
C SER A 72 -2.95 -1.18 6.42
N LEU A 73 -2.73 -0.23 5.50
CA LEU A 73 -1.41 0.06 4.95
C LEU A 73 -0.46 0.56 6.04
N ARG A 74 0.79 0.06 6.02
CA ARG A 74 1.79 0.27 7.07
C ARG A 74 3.09 0.82 6.51
N GLY A 75 3.94 1.40 7.36
CA GLY A 75 5.25 1.92 6.94
C GLY A 75 5.14 3.14 6.02
N LEU A 76 4.06 3.91 6.20
CA LEU A 76 3.81 5.18 5.52
C LEU A 76 4.19 6.36 6.42
N ASP A 77 4.76 6.11 7.60
CA ASP A 77 5.46 7.11 8.41
C ASP A 77 6.79 7.54 7.77
#